data_AF-A0A3M0JDV0-F1
#
_entry.id   AF-A0A3M0JDV0-F1
#
_cell.length_a   1.000
_cell.length_b   1.000
_cell.length_c   1.000
_cell.angle_alpha   90.00
_cell.angle_beta   90.00
_cell.angle_gamma   90.00
#
_symmetry.space_group_name_H-M   'P 1'
#
loop_
_entity.id
_entity.type
_entity.pdbx_description
1 polymer ?
#
loop_
_entity_poly.entity_id
_entity_poly.type
_entity_poly.pdbx_seq_one_letter_code
_entity_poly.pdbx_strand_id
1 'polypeptide(L)'
;MNLHQVLTGAVNPGDSCFSVGSLHDQPFTAYASGCDIVVLGTDFERLQIIPGAKHGNIQVGCVDCSMQQGKTPQVHVCLVLGTLSVVLQVVSH
;
A
#
# COMPACT_ATOMS: atom_id res chain seq x y z
N MET A 1 22.33 -15.29 -10.74
CA MET A 1 21.44 -14.42 -11.52
C MET A 1 20.69 -13.56 -10.54
N ASN A 2 20.98 -12.26 -10.48
CA ASN A 2 20.17 -11.36 -9.65
C ASN A 2 18.87 -11.13 -10.41
N LEU A 3 17.80 -11.78 -9.94
CA LEU A 3 16.47 -11.61 -10.47
C LEU A 3 16.08 -10.17 -10.16
N HIS A 4 16.28 -9.25 -11.11
CA HIS A 4 15.66 -7.94 -11.05
C HIS A 4 14.16 -8.20 -11.08
N GLN A 5 13.53 -8.18 -9.92
CA GLN A 5 12.12 -8.44 -9.80
C GLN A 5 11.40 -7.31 -10.55
N VAL A 6 10.96 -7.60 -11.77
CA VAL A 6 10.08 -6.69 -12.50
C VAL A 6 8.79 -6.68 -11.70
N LEU A 7 8.55 -5.61 -10.95
CA LEU A 7 7.27 -5.34 -10.31
C LEU A 7 6.26 -5.06 -11.42
N THR A 8 5.72 -6.13 -12.02
CA THR A 8 4.64 -6.09 -13.00
C THR A 8 3.32 -5.86 -12.26
N GLY A 9 3.17 -4.69 -11.63
CA GLY A 9 1.89 -4.22 -11.13
C GLY A 9 1.66 -2.87 -11.76
N ALA A 10 0.90 -2.81 -12.86
CA ALA A 10 0.44 -1.53 -13.36
C ALA A 10 -0.30 -0.83 -12.23
N VAL A 11 0.14 0.39 -11.88
CA VAL A 11 -0.60 1.22 -10.94
C VAL A 11 -1.98 1.48 -11.54
N ASN A 12 -3.03 1.36 -10.73
CA ASN A 12 -4.37 1.66 -11.20
C ASN A 12 -4.43 3.07 -11.82
N PRO A 13 -5.23 3.27 -12.88
CA PRO A 13 -5.46 4.61 -13.41
C PRO A 13 -6.29 5.44 -12.43
N GLY A 14 -5.90 6.68 -12.20
CA GLY A 14 -6.60 7.60 -11.29
C GLY A 14 -5.65 8.52 -10.54
N ASP A 15 -6.22 9.45 -9.76
CA ASP A 15 -5.46 10.30 -8.85
C ASP A 15 -5.15 9.56 -7.54
N SER A 16 -3.94 9.73 -7.01
CA SER A 16 -3.50 9.17 -5.72
C SER A 16 -3.56 7.63 -5.63
N CYS A 17 -3.23 6.93 -6.71
CA CYS A 17 -3.12 5.46 -6.71
C CYS A 17 -1.83 4.93 -6.05
N PHE A 18 -1.00 5.82 -5.52
CA PHE A 18 0.13 5.50 -4.64
C PHE A 18 0.30 6.58 -3.58
N SER A 19 0.90 6.20 -2.46
CA SER A 19 1.29 7.13 -1.40
C SER A 19 2.55 6.63 -0.69
N VAL A 20 3.37 7.57 -0.24
CA VAL A 20 4.64 7.31 0.47
C VAL A 20 4.41 7.66 1.93
N GLY A 21 4.71 6.71 2.82
CA GLY A 21 4.78 6.97 4.25
C GLY A 21 6.15 6.65 4.80
N SER A 22 6.31 6.75 6.12
CA SER A 22 7.48 6.24 6.81
C SER A 22 7.12 5.40 8.03
N LEU A 23 7.95 4.43 8.32
CA LEU A 23 7.84 3.55 9.48
C LEU A 23 9.20 3.50 10.16
N HIS A 24 9.29 3.92 11.42
CA HIS A 24 10.57 4.06 12.12
C HIS A 24 11.61 4.88 11.32
N ASP A 25 11.17 6.00 10.75
CA ASP A 25 11.98 6.86 9.87
C ASP A 25 12.47 6.21 8.56
N GLN A 26 12.07 4.97 8.26
CA GLN A 26 12.31 4.31 6.97
C GLN A 26 11.12 4.57 6.04
N PRO A 27 11.35 5.16 4.85
CA PRO A 27 10.28 5.38 3.89
C PRO A 27 9.76 4.04 3.34
N PHE A 28 8.48 4.00 3.02
CA PHE A 28 7.87 2.90 2.28
C PHE A 28 6.87 3.48 1.27
N THR A 29 6.62 2.74 0.19
CA THR A 29 5.66 3.14 -0.85
C THR A 29 4.51 2.15 -0.87
N ALA A 30 3.28 2.61 -0.70
CA ALA A 30 2.09 1.80 -0.94
C ALA A 30 1.45 2.20 -2.27
N TYR A 31 1.03 1.24 -3.09
CA TYR A 31 0.33 1.52 -4.34
C TYR A 31 -0.76 0.50 -4.65
N ALA A 32 -1.77 0.96 -5.38
CA ALA A 32 -2.90 0.16 -5.84
C ALA A 32 -2.54 -0.62 -7.11
N SER A 33 -2.74 -1.93 -7.08
CA SER A 33 -2.54 -2.85 -8.21
C SER A 33 -3.80 -3.70 -8.39
N GLY A 34 -4.72 -3.26 -9.25
CA GLY A 34 -6.04 -3.88 -9.39
C GLY A 34 -6.85 -3.75 -8.09
N CYS A 35 -7.21 -4.88 -7.49
CA CYS A 35 -7.88 -4.92 -6.19
C CYS A 35 -6.91 -5.04 -5.00
N ASP A 36 -5.62 -5.27 -5.27
CA ASP A 36 -4.60 -5.44 -4.24
C ASP A 36 -3.90 -4.12 -3.92
N ILE A 37 -3.33 -4.05 -2.71
CA ILE A 37 -2.35 -3.02 -2.35
C ILE A 37 -1.00 -3.69 -2.21
N VAL A 38 0.00 -3.11 -2.84
CA VAL A 38 1.38 -3.54 -2.71
C VAL A 38 2.13 -2.50 -1.88
N VAL A 39 2.85 -2.97 -0.86
CA VAL A 39 3.72 -2.14 -0.02
C VAL A 39 5.16 -2.51 -0.33
N LEU A 40 5.94 -1.50 -0.70
CA LEU A 40 7.35 -1.59 -1.02
C LEU A 40 8.19 -0.87 0.04
N GLY A 41 9.36 -1.39 0.33
CA GLY A 41 10.35 -0.73 1.18
C GLY A 41 11.14 0.33 0.43
N THR A 42 12.18 0.83 1.08
CA THR A 42 13.06 1.89 0.55
C THR A 42 13.76 1.47 -0.74
N ASP A 43 14.10 0.19 -0.88
CA ASP A 43 14.81 -0.37 -2.04
C ASP A 43 13.83 -0.93 -3.09
N PHE A 44 12.56 -0.55 -3.02
CA PHE A 44 11.46 -1.10 -3.85
C PHE A 44 11.30 -2.61 -3.72
N GLU A 45 11.80 -3.20 -2.64
CA GLU A 45 11.57 -4.59 -2.28
C GLU A 45 10.13 -4.76 -1.77
N ARG A 46 9.49 -5.86 -2.15
CA ARG A 46 8.10 -6.11 -1.76
C ARG A 46 8.02 -6.53 -0.30
N LEU A 47 7.60 -5.62 0.58
CA LEU A 47 7.40 -5.89 2.00
C LEU A 47 6.11 -6.67 2.25
N GLN A 48 4.99 -6.24 1.66
CA GLN A 48 3.68 -6.84 1.90
C GLN A 48 2.76 -6.70 0.68
N ILE A 49 1.85 -7.67 0.51
CA ILE A 49 0.66 -7.50 -0.33
C ILE A 49 -0.57 -7.66 0.55
N ILE A 50 -1.48 -6.70 0.43
CA ILE A 50 -2.82 -6.78 1.00
C ILE A 50 -3.75 -7.26 -0.12
N PRO A 51 -4.29 -8.50 -0.03
CA PRO A 51 -5.15 -9.02 -1.08
C PRO A 51 -6.54 -8.38 -1.04
N GLY A 52 -7.00 -7.89 -2.19
CA GLY A 52 -8.36 -7.38 -2.41
C GLY A 52 -9.44 -8.45 -2.30
N ALA A 53 -9.07 -9.73 -2.44
CA ALA A 53 -9.98 -10.87 -2.30
C ALA A 53 -10.71 -10.91 -0.95
N LYS A 54 -10.10 -10.38 0.11
CA LYS A 54 -10.74 -10.27 1.43
C LYS A 54 -11.80 -9.16 1.51
N HIS A 55 -11.83 -8.27 0.52
CA HIS A 55 -12.65 -7.07 0.47
C HIS A 55 -13.61 -7.07 -0.74
N GLY A 56 -13.92 -8.25 -1.28
CA GLY A 56 -14.85 -8.40 -2.40
C GLY A 56 -14.24 -8.16 -3.79
N ASN A 57 -12.90 -8.16 -3.92
CA ASN A 57 -12.18 -7.89 -5.17
C ASN A 57 -12.53 -6.53 -5.80
N ILE A 58 -12.90 -5.56 -4.98
CA ILE A 58 -13.19 -4.21 -5.46
C ILE A 58 -11.87 -3.53 -5.81
N GLN A 59 -11.82 -2.90 -6.99
CA GLN A 59 -10.64 -2.18 -7.45
C GLN A 59 -10.32 -1.02 -6.50
N VAL A 60 -9.05 -0.91 -6.11
CA VAL A 60 -8.59 0.16 -5.23
C VAL A 60 -8.49 1.46 -6.03
N GLY A 61 -9.31 2.47 -5.66
CA GLY A 61 -9.35 3.76 -6.36
C GLY A 61 -8.23 4.71 -5.95
N CYS A 62 -7.89 4.75 -4.66
CA CYS A 62 -6.79 5.55 -4.14
C CYS A 62 -6.18 4.92 -2.89
N VAL A 63 -4.98 5.36 -2.56
CA VAL A 63 -4.15 4.90 -1.44
C VAL A 63 -3.63 6.15 -0.73
N ASP A 64 -3.89 6.26 0.57
CA ASP A 64 -3.31 7.32 1.41
C ASP A 64 -2.61 6.71 2.63
N CYS A 65 -1.33 7.04 2.80
CA CYS A 65 -0.50 6.59 3.92
C CYS A 65 -0.60 7.63 5.04
N SER A 66 -1.42 7.36 6.06
CA SER A 66 -1.54 8.25 7.21
C SER A 66 -0.42 8.01 8.21
N MET A 67 0.31 9.07 8.53
CA MET A 67 1.31 9.14 9.58
C MET A 67 0.66 9.60 10.89
N GLN A 68 -0.11 8.75 11.56
CA GLN A 68 -0.55 9.11 12.92
C GLN A 68 0.67 9.12 13.85
N GLN A 69 1.16 10.32 14.15
CA GLN A 69 2.11 10.58 15.23
C GLN A 69 1.48 10.19 16.56
N GLY A 70 1.58 8.92 16.94
CA GLY A 70 0.88 8.41 18.12
C GLY A 70 1.18 6.95 18.42
N LYS A 71 2.34 6.69 19.04
CA LYS A 71 2.65 5.53 19.89
C LYS A 71 2.66 4.12 19.29
N THR A 72 2.25 3.91 18.04
CA THR A 72 2.34 2.60 17.40
C THR A 72 2.96 2.70 16.01
N PRO A 73 3.91 1.82 15.63
CA PRO A 73 4.48 1.76 14.29
C PRO A 73 3.48 1.12 13.33
N GLN A 74 2.37 1.82 13.11
CA GLN A 74 1.26 1.36 12.29
C GLN A 74 1.14 2.32 11.13
N VAL A 75 1.42 1.82 9.94
CA VAL A 75 1.01 2.51 8.72
C VAL A 75 -0.47 2.24 8.53
N HIS A 76 -1.25 3.31 8.43
CA HIS A 76 -2.64 3.24 8.05
C HIS A 76 -2.75 3.55 6.57
N VAL A 77 -3.06 2.52 5.76
CA VAL A 77 -3.45 2.74 4.37
C VAL A 77 -4.95 2.95 4.32
N CYS A 78 -5.39 4.16 3.98
CA CYS A 78 -6.79 4.47 3.72
C CYS A 78 -7.12 4.15 2.26
N LEU A 79 -7.98 3.16 2.04
CA LEU A 79 -8.56 2.86 0.73
C LEU A 79 -9.89 3.57 0.60
N VAL A 80 -10.10 4.36 -0.46
CA VAL A 80 -11.45 4.80 -0.82
C VAL A 80 -11.98 3.88 -1.92
N LEU A 81 -12.84 2.94 -1.53
CA LEU A 81 -13.62 2.11 -2.45
C LEU A 81 -14.97 2.79 -2.67
N GLY A 82 -15.00 3.82 -3.52
CA GLY A 82 -16.19 4.66 -3.73
C GLY A 82 -16.54 5.52 -2.51
N THR A 83 -17.25 4.95 -1.53
CA THR A 83 -17.65 5.61 -0.26
C THR A 83 -17.11 4.92 1.00
N LEU A 84 -16.48 3.75 0.87
CA LEU A 84 -15.96 2.99 2.01
C LEU A 84 -14.46 3.28 2.20
N SER A 85 -14.11 3.86 3.34
CA SER A 85 -12.73 3.98 3.81
C SER A 85 -12.30 2.71 4.54
N VAL A 86 -11.41 1.90 3.96
CA VAL A 86 -10.81 0.75 4.66
C VAL A 86 -9.44 1.14 5.15
N VAL A 87 -9.21 0.99 6.45
CA VAL A 87 -7.92 1.26 7.10
C VAL A 87 -7.18 -0.06 7.26
N LEU A 88 -6.03 -0.20 6.58
CA LEU A 88 -5.19 -1.38 6.68
C LEU A 88 -3.88 -1.09 7.41
N GLN A 89 -3.54 -1.99 8.34
CA GLN A 89 -2.31 -1.94 9.11
C GLN A 89 -1.18 -2.67 8.36
N VAL A 90 -0.12 -1.96 7.99
CA VAL A 90 1.12 -2.60 7.54
C VAL A 90 1.85 -3.13 8.78
N VAL A 91 2.17 -4.42 8.79
CA VAL A 91 2.95 -5.05 9.87
C VAL A 91 4.40 -5.09 9.42
N SER A 92 5.30 -4.31 10.03
CA SER A 92 6.74 -4.59 9.90
C SER A 92 7.07 -5.81 10.76
N HIS A 93 7.65 -6.83 10.13
CA HIS A 93 8.22 -7.98 10.83
C HIS A 93 9.62 -7.66 11.36
#